data_AF-A0A7G6X1S7-F1
#
_entry.id   AF-A0A7G6X1S7-F1
#
_cell.length_a   1.000
_cell.length_b   1.000
_cell.length_c   1.000
_cell.angle_alpha   90.00
_cell.angle_beta   90.00
_cell.angle_gamma   90.00
#
_symmetry.space_group_name_H-M   'P 1'
#
loop_
_entity.id
_entity.type
_entity.pdbx_description
1 polymer ?
#
loop_
_entity_poly.entity_id
_entity_poly.type
_entity_poly.pdbx_seq_one_letter_code
_entity_poly.pdbx_strand_id
1 'polypeptide(L)'
;MNIIALQAIASEGPSAADLAEIEQEWPLIAAELDLLDAQIAYINAGRAPSVLDRRRVRRAERRVLDVKHQLATTEDINGDEVA
;
A
#
# COMPACT_ATOMS: atom_id res chain seq x y z
N MET A 1 16.77 -19.84 41.19
CA MET A 1 16.10 -18.84 40.34
C MET A 1 16.28 -19.30 38.91
N ASN A 2 15.23 -19.84 38.30
CA ASN A 2 15.33 -20.52 37.01
C ASN A 2 15.39 -19.45 35.89
N ILE A 3 16.53 -19.32 35.23
CA ILE A 3 16.64 -18.48 34.03
C ILE A 3 15.87 -19.21 32.94
N ILE A 4 14.73 -18.64 32.54
CA ILE A 4 14.01 -19.09 31.36
C ILE A 4 14.94 -18.83 30.19
N ALA A 5 15.50 -19.90 29.62
CA ALA A 5 16.18 -19.84 28.33
C ALA A 5 15.11 -19.47 27.30
N LEU A 6 15.03 -18.19 26.97
CA LEU A 6 14.29 -17.71 25.81
C LEU A 6 14.99 -18.32 24.61
N GLN A 7 14.54 -19.50 24.17
CA GLN A 7 14.99 -20.04 22.90
C GLN A 7 14.70 -18.96 21.87
N ALA A 8 15.75 -18.42 21.25
CA ALA A 8 15.62 -17.67 20.03
C ALA A 8 14.88 -18.61 19.09
N ILE A 9 13.60 -18.31 18.82
CA ILE A 9 12.93 -18.83 17.66
C ILE A 9 13.81 -18.32 16.53
N ALA A 10 14.63 -19.20 15.96
CA ALA A 10 15.30 -18.93 14.72
C ALA A 10 14.18 -18.86 13.68
N SER A 11 13.45 -17.74 13.63
CA SER A 11 12.77 -17.38 12.41
C SER A 11 13.91 -16.94 11.52
N GLU A 12 14.34 -17.82 10.63
CA GLU A 12 14.88 -17.36 9.35
C GLU A 12 13.92 -16.24 8.90
N GLY A 13 14.44 -15.01 8.81
CA GLY A 13 13.61 -13.84 8.48
C GLY A 13 12.92 -14.02 7.11
N PRO A 14 12.08 -13.06 6.70
CA PRO A 14 11.43 -13.13 5.40
C PRO A 14 12.47 -13.39 4.30
N SER A 15 12.10 -14.28 3.37
CA SER A 15 12.94 -14.61 2.23
C SER A 15 13.07 -13.42 1.28
N ALA A 16 14.05 -13.45 0.37
CA ALA A 16 14.16 -12.41 -0.64
C ALA A 16 12.91 -12.34 -1.55
N ALA A 17 12.22 -13.46 -1.76
CA ALA A 17 10.97 -13.50 -2.52
C ALA A 17 9.84 -12.83 -1.74
N ASP A 18 9.72 -13.12 -0.45
CA ASP A 18 8.71 -12.51 0.44
C ASP A 18 8.89 -10.98 0.48
N LEU A 19 10.13 -10.51 0.55
CA LEU A 19 10.43 -9.07 0.52
C LEU A 19 10.13 -8.45 -0.86
N ALA A 20 10.39 -9.17 -1.95
CA ALA A 20 10.07 -8.70 -3.29
C ALA A 20 8.55 -8.61 -3.54
N GLU A 21 7.75 -9.45 -2.91
CA GLU A 21 6.28 -9.36 -2.94
C GLU A 21 5.79 -8.07 -2.26
N ILE A 22 6.34 -7.73 -1.10
CA ILE A 22 6.03 -6.46 -0.41
C ILE A 22 6.40 -5.24 -1.27
N GLU A 23 7.56 -5.28 -1.93
CA GLU A 23 7.98 -4.19 -2.83
C GLU A 23 7.05 -4.04 -4.05
N GLN A 24 6.43 -5.14 -4.52
CA GLN A 24 5.42 -5.09 -5.58
C GLN A 24 4.11 -4.41 -5.12
N GLU A 25 3.72 -4.58 -3.85
CA GLU A 25 2.53 -3.94 -3.27
C GLU A 25 2.75 -2.46 -2.93
N TRP A 26 4.00 -2.05 -2.72
CA TRP A 26 4.36 -0.70 -2.25
C TRP A 26 3.75 0.46 -3.08
N PRO A 27 3.71 0.41 -4.42
CA PRO A 27 3.08 1.47 -5.22
C PRO A 27 1.59 1.67 -4.89
N LEU A 28 0.87 0.60 -4.56
CA LEU A 28 -0.54 0.68 -4.17
C LEU A 28 -0.69 1.35 -2.82
N ILE A 29 0.11 0.93 -1.84
CA ILE A 29 0.15 1.53 -0.50
C ILE A 29 0.44 3.02 -0.60
N ALA A 30 1.41 3.42 -1.43
CA ALA A 30 1.75 4.83 -1.65
C ALA A 30 0.58 5.63 -2.25
N ALA A 31 -0.17 5.06 -3.21
CA ALA A 31 -1.34 5.71 -3.78
C ALA A 31 -2.49 5.85 -2.76
N GLU A 32 -2.67 4.87 -1.88
CA GLU A 32 -3.67 4.92 -0.81
C GLU A 32 -3.30 5.96 0.26
N LEU A 33 -2.01 6.11 0.59
CA LEU A 33 -1.52 7.19 1.44
C LEU A 33 -1.75 8.57 0.83
N ASP A 34 -1.47 8.76 -0.46
CA ASP A 34 -1.76 10.01 -1.19
C ASP A 34 -3.27 10.37 -1.12
N LEU A 35 -4.15 9.37 -1.21
CA LEU A 35 -5.59 9.55 -1.06
C LEU A 35 -5.96 9.97 0.36
N LEU A 36 -5.41 9.28 1.37
CA LEU A 36 -5.64 9.62 2.76
C LEU A 36 -5.21 11.06 3.05
N ASP A 37 -4.04 11.49 2.58
CA ASP A 37 -3.56 12.86 2.73
C ASP A 37 -4.48 13.88 2.05
N ALA A 38 -4.98 13.57 0.86
CA ALA A 38 -5.95 14.42 0.16
C ALA A 38 -7.28 14.53 0.94
N GLN A 39 -7.74 13.44 1.53
CA GLN A 39 -8.96 13.41 2.36
C GLN A 39 -8.76 14.20 3.67
N ILE A 40 -7.62 14.04 4.33
CA ILE A 40 -7.26 14.80 5.53
C ILE A 40 -7.25 16.30 5.22
N ALA A 41 -6.59 16.69 4.12
CA ALA A 41 -6.57 18.09 3.68
C ALA A 41 -7.99 18.62 3.40
N TYR A 42 -8.84 17.81 2.76
CA TYR A 42 -10.24 18.16 2.48
C TYR A 42 -11.05 18.37 3.78
N ILE A 43 -10.90 17.48 4.77
CA ILE A 43 -11.58 17.59 6.07
C ILE A 43 -11.11 18.84 6.83
N ASN A 44 -9.80 19.11 6.80
CA ASN A 44 -9.19 20.25 7.49
C ASN A 44 -9.54 21.61 6.85
N ALA A 45 -10.01 21.64 5.59
CA ALA A 45 -10.50 22.85 4.94
C ALA A 45 -11.81 23.39 5.57
N GLY A 46 -12.42 22.66 6.49
CA GLY A 46 -13.56 23.12 7.29
C GLY A 46 -14.87 23.18 6.50
N ARG A 47 -15.75 24.14 6.83
CA ARG A 47 -17.13 24.17 6.32
C ARG A 47 -17.28 24.51 4.83
N ALA A 48 -16.24 25.03 4.19
CA ALA A 48 -16.31 25.48 2.79
C ALA A 48 -15.06 25.05 1.99
N PRO A 49 -14.87 23.74 1.76
CA PRO A 49 -13.75 23.24 0.97
C PRO A 49 -13.85 23.74 -0.48
N SER A 50 -12.71 24.08 -1.06
CA SER A 50 -12.64 24.62 -2.41
C SER A 50 -12.92 23.56 -3.47
N VAL A 51 -13.17 24.01 -4.70
CA VAL A 51 -13.24 23.11 -5.87
C VAL A 51 -11.93 22.34 -6.07
N LEU A 52 -10.79 22.95 -5.74
CA LEU A 52 -9.48 22.30 -5.86
C LEU A 52 -9.32 21.16 -4.86
N ASP A 53 -9.83 21.31 -3.64
CA ASP A 53 -9.76 20.26 -2.61
C ASP A 53 -10.55 19.02 -3.06
N ARG A 54 -11.76 19.23 -3.60
CA ARG A 54 -12.55 18.13 -4.20
C ARG A 54 -11.80 17.47 -5.36
N ARG A 55 -11.15 18.26 -6.22
CA ARG A 55 -10.39 17.72 -7.36
C ARG A 55 -9.16 16.92 -6.90
N ARG A 56 -8.50 17.33 -5.82
CA ARG A 56 -7.36 16.60 -5.25
C ARG A 56 -7.77 15.20 -4.81
N VAL A 57 -8.85 15.09 -4.03
CA VAL A 57 -9.40 13.79 -3.60
C VAL A 57 -9.73 12.90 -4.81
N ARG A 58 -10.49 13.42 -5.79
CA ARG A 58 -10.87 12.63 -6.98
C ARG A 58 -9.67 12.16 -7.82
N ARG A 59 -8.59 12.94 -7.90
CA ARG A 59 -7.38 12.51 -8.60
C ARG A 59 -6.65 11.41 -7.84
N ALA A 60 -6.58 11.51 -6.52
CA ALA A 60 -5.97 10.47 -5.70
C ALA A 60 -6.79 9.17 -5.75
N GLU A 61 -8.13 9.23 -5.72
CA GLU A 61 -9.01 8.07 -5.95
C GLU A 61 -8.73 7.41 -7.31
N ARG A 62 -8.62 8.22 -8.38
CA ARG A 62 -8.28 7.73 -9.72
C ARG A 62 -6.93 7.01 -9.73
N ARG A 63 -5.92 7.59 -9.08
CA ARG A 63 -4.58 7.01 -8.98
C ARG A 63 -4.59 5.66 -8.28
N VAL A 64 -5.34 5.52 -7.17
CA VAL A 64 -5.50 4.23 -6.49
C VAL A 64 -6.07 3.17 -7.44
N LEU A 65 -7.13 3.51 -8.18
CA LEU A 65 -7.74 2.58 -9.14
C LEU A 65 -6.77 2.19 -10.27
N ASP A 66 -6.04 3.16 -10.82
CA ASP A 66 -5.07 2.92 -11.89
C ASP A 66 -3.93 1.99 -11.40
N VAL A 67 -3.43 2.19 -10.18
CA VAL A 67 -2.39 1.32 -9.59
C VAL A 67 -2.94 -0.06 -9.24
N LYS A 68 -4.16 -0.18 -8.69
CA LYS A 68 -4.81 -1.48 -8.46
C LYS A 68 -4.93 -2.29 -9.75
N HIS A 69 -5.31 -1.63 -10.84
CA HIS A 69 -5.38 -2.28 -12.15
C HIS A 69 -4.00 -2.77 -12.62
N GLN A 70 -2.96 -1.95 -12.47
CA GLN A 70 -1.58 -2.32 -12.85
C GLN A 70 -1.07 -3.51 -12.03
N LEU A 71 -1.35 -3.52 -10.72
CA LEU A 71 -0.95 -4.62 -9.83
C LEU A 71 -1.65 -5.92 -10.24
N ALA A 72 -2.97 -5.91 -10.42
CA ALA A 72 -3.73 -7.07 -10.87
C ALA A 72 -3.23 -7.61 -12.22
N THR A 73 -2.93 -6.73 -13.18
CA THR A 73 -2.36 -7.15 -14.47
C THR A 73 -0.97 -7.79 -14.30
N THR A 74 -0.18 -7.31 -13.34
CA THR A 74 1.16 -7.86 -13.06
C THR A 74 1.07 -9.23 -12.39
N GLU A 75 0.15 -9.39 -11.44
CA GLU A 75 -0.15 -10.68 -10.79
C GLU A 75 -0.62 -11.73 -11.81
N ASP A 76 -1.52 -11.36 -12.73
CA ASP A 76 -1.99 -12.26 -13.79
C ASP A 76 -0.82 -12.75 -14.68
N ILE A 77 0.09 -11.85 -15.09
CA ILE A 77 1.26 -12.20 -15.91
C ILE A 77 2.21 -13.13 -15.15
N ASN A 78 2.46 -12.85 -13.87
CA ASN A 78 3.36 -13.67 -13.04
C ASN A 78 2.74 -15.04 -12.74
N GLY A 79 1.42 -15.13 -12.60
CA GLY A 79 0.69 -16.37 -12.37
C GLY A 79 0.75 -17.35 -13.56
N ASP A 80 0.87 -16.85 -14.78
CA ASP A 80 1.03 -17.67 -15.99
C ASP A 80 2.44 -18.29 -16.12
N GLU A 81 3.47 -17.76 -15.44
CA GLU A 81 4.84 -18.32 -15.44
C GLU A 81 5.03 -19.48 -14.44
N VAL A 82 4.14 -19.64 -13.46
CA VAL A 82 4.20 -20.68 -12.42
C VAL A 82 3.29 -21.89 -12.66
N ALA A 83 2.61 -21.96 -13.81
CA ALA A 83 1.77 -23.08 -14.25
C ALA A 83 2.45 -23.95 -15.32
#